data_AF-A0A842QCY3-F1
#
_entry.id   AF-A0A842QCY3-F1
#
_cell.length_a   1.000
_cell.length_b   1.000
_cell.length_c   1.000
_cell.angle_alpha   90.00
_cell.angle_beta   90.00
_cell.angle_gamma   90.00
#
_symmetry.space_group_name_H-M   'P 1'
#
loop_
_entity.id
_entity.type
_entity.pdbx_description
1 polymer ?
#
loop_
_entity_poly.entity_id
_entity_poly.type
_entity_poly.pdbx_seq_one_letter_code
_entity_poly.pdbx_strand_id
1 'polypeptide(L)'
;MNRFRNTNNWGIYGLLALSVTTFLLPVHILDDAFSETYRRNQFDRVIIGKSLATLSDENYTMFVSESGALPYFSEWTTYDYLGLNSEEIAHNGVTIQFIREISPELVMVKGLNSNSIEIFYPEVNQYVLEEGYLVVAAIRKSRYVSHIYFVKPGPSMLPIAEALLDIPELEYANPQDYVDEDIFVYHLDSPGL
;
A
#
# COMPACT_ATOMS: atom_id res chain seq x y z
N MET A 1 7.66 5.06 66.63
CA MET A 1 6.56 4.90 65.65
C MET A 1 6.33 6.23 64.96
N ASN A 2 6.72 6.37 63.68
CA ASN A 2 6.23 7.41 62.77
C ASN A 2 6.54 6.95 61.34
N ARG A 3 5.49 6.64 60.57
CA ARG A 3 5.56 6.29 59.15
C ARG A 3 5.20 7.54 58.34
N PHE A 4 6.15 8.09 57.58
CA PHE A 4 5.84 9.00 56.48
C PHE A 4 5.59 8.18 55.21
N ARG A 5 4.37 8.27 54.66
CA ARG A 5 4.02 7.76 53.33
C ARG A 5 4.42 8.82 52.31
N ASN A 6 5.33 8.47 51.42
CA ASN A 6 5.66 9.24 50.22
C ASN A 6 4.87 8.65 49.05
N THR A 7 3.90 9.37 48.50
CA THR A 7 3.11 8.95 47.34
C THR A 7 3.63 9.67 46.09
N ASN A 8 4.40 8.94 45.30
CA ASN A 8 4.94 9.39 44.01
C ASN A 8 3.82 9.40 42.94
N ASN A 9 3.36 10.60 42.56
CA ASN A 9 2.47 10.86 41.41
C ASN A 9 3.25 10.90 40.09
N TRP A 10 3.79 9.77 39.63
CA TRP A 10 4.49 9.66 38.33
C TRP A 10 3.71 8.86 37.27
N GLY A 11 2.43 8.53 37.52
CA GLY A 11 1.68 7.57 36.70
C GLY A 11 0.90 8.11 35.49
N ILE A 12 0.86 9.43 35.23
CA ILE A 12 -0.12 10.00 34.28
C ILE A 12 0.53 10.60 33.02
N TYR A 13 1.81 11.00 33.06
CA TYR A 13 2.48 11.59 31.90
C TYR A 13 3.14 10.56 30.95
N GLY A 14 3.22 9.29 31.35
CA GLY A 14 3.85 8.22 30.54
C GLY A 14 2.96 7.62 29.44
N LEU A 15 1.65 7.91 29.44
CA LEU A 15 0.70 7.31 28.49
C LEU A 15 0.27 8.23 27.33
N LEU A 16 0.64 9.52 27.37
CA LEU A 16 0.31 10.48 26.31
C LEU A 16 1.45 10.70 25.30
N ALA A 17 2.66 10.19 25.56
CA ALA A 17 3.79 10.31 24.64
C ALA A 17 3.82 9.20 23.56
N LEU A 18 2.94 8.20 23.63
CA LEU A 18 2.91 7.06 22.71
C LEU A 18 1.79 7.15 21.66
N SER A 19 0.88 8.13 21.73
CA SER A 19 -0.26 8.23 20.81
C SER A 19 -0.05 9.20 19.63
N VAL A 20 1.03 10.00 19.62
CA VAL A 20 1.29 11.00 18.56
C VAL A 20 2.34 10.52 17.55
N THR A 21 3.20 9.58 17.91
CA THR A 21 4.19 9.00 16.98
C THR A 21 3.56 8.03 15.98
N THR A 22 2.45 7.37 16.33
CA THR A 22 1.80 6.37 15.46
C THR A 22 1.10 6.98 14.25
N PHE A 23 0.72 8.27 14.30
CA PHE A 23 0.01 8.95 13.21
C PHE A 23 0.92 9.64 12.18
N LEU A 24 2.18 9.95 12.52
CA LEU A 24 3.12 10.62 11.62
C LEU A 24 4.07 9.67 10.87
N LEU A 25 4.26 8.46 11.38
CA LEU A 25 5.01 7.39 10.70
C LEU A 25 4.47 7.03 9.31
N PRO A 26 3.14 6.86 9.07
CA PRO A 26 2.66 6.43 7.76
C PRO A 26 2.88 7.46 6.64
N VAL A 27 2.99 8.75 6.96
CA VAL A 27 3.17 9.81 5.95
C VAL A 27 4.61 9.87 5.44
N HIS A 28 5.61 9.78 6.31
CA HIS A 28 7.02 9.80 5.89
C HIS A 28 7.45 8.53 5.15
N ILE A 29 6.86 7.37 5.49
CA ILE A 29 7.09 6.11 4.75
C ILE A 29 6.64 6.23 3.30
N LEU A 30 5.55 6.97 3.04
CA LEU A 30 5.07 7.20 1.69
C LEU A 30 6.07 8.02 0.87
N ASP A 31 6.56 9.15 1.40
CA ASP A 31 7.50 10.02 0.67
C ASP A 31 8.82 9.31 0.33
N ASP A 32 9.41 8.56 1.27
CA ASP A 32 10.63 7.79 1.03
C ASP A 32 10.39 6.64 0.04
N ALA A 33 9.26 5.92 0.16
CA ALA A 33 8.87 4.86 -0.78
C ALA A 33 8.60 5.39 -2.20
N PHE A 34 8.13 6.63 -2.35
CA PHE A 34 7.98 7.27 -3.66
C PHE A 34 9.33 7.68 -4.29
N SER A 35 10.38 7.91 -3.48
CA SER A 35 11.69 8.33 -3.99
C SER A 35 12.50 7.18 -4.62
N GLU A 36 12.48 5.97 -4.04
CA GLU A 36 13.23 4.82 -4.56
C GLU A 36 12.61 4.21 -5.84
N THR A 37 11.34 4.48 -6.10
CA THR A 37 10.57 3.77 -7.14
C THR A 37 10.61 4.41 -8.52
N TYR A 38 11.37 5.50 -8.70
CA TYR A 38 11.61 6.15 -9.99
C TYR A 38 12.31 5.25 -11.03
N ARG A 39 12.86 4.09 -10.62
CA ARG A 39 13.66 3.19 -11.49
C ARG A 39 12.93 1.93 -11.98
N ARG A 40 11.62 1.77 -11.72
CA ARG A 40 10.89 0.52 -12.03
C ARG A 40 10.08 0.66 -13.33
N ASN A 41 10.27 -0.28 -14.27
CA ASN A 41 9.68 -0.19 -15.61
C ASN A 41 8.29 -0.88 -15.73
N GLN A 42 7.78 -0.99 -16.95
CA GLN A 42 6.50 -1.66 -17.27
C GLN A 42 6.40 -3.15 -16.87
N PHE A 43 7.51 -3.81 -16.55
CA PHE A 43 7.60 -5.25 -16.25
C PHE A 43 7.67 -5.57 -14.75
N ASP A 44 7.72 -4.58 -13.86
CA ASP A 44 7.68 -4.79 -12.41
C ASP A 44 6.56 -5.73 -11.95
N ARG A 45 5.37 -5.70 -12.57
CA ARG A 45 4.22 -6.53 -12.25
C ARG A 45 4.48 -7.99 -12.50
N VAL A 46 5.31 -8.31 -13.50
CA VAL A 46 5.75 -9.67 -13.77
C VAL A 46 6.68 -10.13 -12.65
N ILE A 47 7.58 -9.25 -12.20
CA ILE A 47 8.55 -9.58 -11.15
C ILE A 47 7.83 -9.73 -9.80
N ILE A 48 6.95 -8.78 -9.46
CA ILE A 48 6.13 -8.80 -8.25
C ILE A 48 5.19 -10.00 -8.28
N GLY A 49 4.49 -10.24 -9.39
CA GLY A 49 3.65 -11.41 -9.54
C GLY A 49 4.44 -12.69 -9.25
N LYS A 50 5.59 -12.89 -9.90
CA LYS A 50 6.44 -14.06 -9.66
C LYS A 50 6.98 -14.14 -8.21
N SER A 51 7.26 -13.01 -7.59
CA SER A 51 7.67 -12.96 -6.18
C SER A 51 6.53 -13.41 -5.26
N LEU A 52 5.31 -12.89 -5.47
CA LEU A 52 4.11 -13.29 -4.75
C LEU A 52 3.73 -14.76 -4.99
N ALA A 53 4.02 -15.32 -6.16
CA ALA A 53 3.76 -16.73 -6.46
C ALA A 53 4.54 -17.69 -5.56
N THR A 54 5.62 -17.25 -4.91
CA THR A 54 6.32 -18.05 -3.89
C THR A 54 5.46 -18.32 -2.65
N LEU A 55 4.36 -17.57 -2.48
CA LEU A 55 3.38 -17.68 -1.40
C LEU A 55 2.03 -18.27 -1.88
N SER A 56 1.98 -18.85 -3.08
CA SER A 56 0.72 -19.34 -3.69
C SER A 56 0.07 -20.49 -2.91
N ASP A 57 0.85 -21.32 -2.23
CA ASP A 57 0.36 -22.42 -1.38
C ASP A 57 -0.52 -21.93 -0.21
N GLU A 58 -0.43 -20.65 0.17
CA GLU A 58 -1.22 -20.02 1.23
C GLU A 58 -2.65 -19.66 0.78
N ASN A 59 -2.97 -19.76 -0.51
CA ASN A 59 -4.27 -19.40 -1.09
C ASN A 59 -4.72 -17.95 -0.79
N TYR A 60 -3.76 -17.03 -0.74
CA TYR A 60 -4.06 -15.61 -0.52
C TYR A 60 -4.91 -15.01 -1.64
N THR A 61 -5.65 -13.96 -1.27
CA THR A 61 -6.50 -13.19 -2.15
C THR A 61 -5.92 -11.80 -2.36
N MET A 62 -5.97 -11.29 -3.59
CA MET A 62 -5.65 -9.90 -3.89
C MET A 62 -6.80 -9.18 -4.58
N PHE A 63 -6.95 -7.90 -4.25
CA PHE A 63 -7.89 -6.98 -4.90
C PHE A 63 -7.11 -5.87 -5.61
N VAL A 64 -7.30 -5.73 -6.92
CA VAL A 64 -6.38 -4.94 -7.75
C VAL A 64 -7.11 -4.01 -8.72
N SER A 65 -6.48 -2.92 -9.14
CA SER A 65 -7.02 -2.02 -10.19
C SER A 65 -6.59 -2.41 -11.62
N GLU A 66 -6.05 -3.61 -11.81
CA GLU A 66 -5.62 -4.14 -13.10
C GLU A 66 -6.00 -5.62 -13.26
N SER A 67 -6.09 -6.10 -14.49
CA SER A 67 -6.35 -7.51 -14.81
C SER A 67 -5.19 -8.17 -15.57
N GLY A 68 -3.99 -7.59 -15.50
CA GLY A 68 -2.86 -7.92 -16.36
C GLY A 68 -1.82 -8.85 -15.73
N ALA A 69 -0.56 -8.42 -15.81
CA ALA A 69 0.59 -9.25 -15.45
C ALA A 69 0.62 -9.64 -13.97
N LEU A 70 0.23 -8.74 -13.07
CA LEU A 70 0.26 -9.03 -11.63
C LEU A 70 -0.68 -10.20 -11.27
N PRO A 71 -1.99 -10.17 -11.63
CA PRO A 71 -2.88 -11.33 -11.47
C PRO A 71 -2.37 -12.60 -12.16
N TYR A 72 -1.87 -12.49 -13.39
CA TYR A 72 -1.47 -13.65 -14.17
C TYR A 72 -0.26 -14.38 -13.57
N PHE A 73 0.73 -13.64 -13.08
CA PHE A 73 1.98 -14.21 -12.57
C PHE A 73 1.96 -14.52 -11.07
N SER A 74 0.99 -14.00 -10.30
CA SER A 74 0.93 -14.23 -8.84
C SER A 74 0.42 -15.60 -8.44
N GLU A 75 -0.38 -16.25 -9.30
CA GLU A 75 -1.11 -17.49 -8.99
C GLU A 75 -2.06 -17.38 -7.79
N TRP A 76 -2.34 -16.16 -7.32
CA TRP A 76 -3.28 -15.90 -6.23
C TRP A 76 -4.71 -15.71 -6.76
N THR A 77 -5.68 -15.93 -5.89
CA THR A 77 -7.07 -15.54 -6.19
C THR A 77 -7.13 -14.02 -6.36
N THR A 78 -7.60 -13.55 -7.51
CA THR A 78 -7.53 -12.12 -7.84
C THR A 78 -8.88 -11.59 -8.28
N TYR A 79 -9.27 -10.45 -7.71
CA TYR A 79 -10.45 -9.68 -8.10
C TYR A 79 -10.00 -8.29 -8.58
N ASP A 80 -10.41 -7.89 -9.79
CA ASP A 80 -10.09 -6.55 -10.31
C ASP A 80 -11.26 -5.56 -10.17
N TYR A 81 -10.93 -4.32 -9.83
CA TYR A 81 -11.88 -3.24 -9.59
C TYR A 81 -12.75 -2.91 -10.83
N LEU A 82 -12.28 -3.23 -12.05
CA LEU A 82 -13.02 -2.99 -13.28
C LEU A 82 -13.96 -4.14 -13.65
N GLY A 83 -13.93 -5.25 -12.90
CA GLY A 83 -14.73 -6.44 -13.16
C GLY A 83 -14.32 -7.20 -14.42
N LEU A 84 -13.10 -7.03 -14.92
CA LEU A 84 -12.62 -7.72 -16.12
C LEU A 84 -12.37 -9.22 -15.88
N ASN A 85 -12.14 -9.62 -14.63
CA ASN A 85 -11.92 -10.99 -14.17
C ASN A 85 -12.94 -11.45 -13.11
N SER A 86 -13.91 -10.61 -12.74
CA SER A 86 -14.89 -10.87 -11.70
C SER A 86 -16.30 -10.56 -12.19
N GLU A 87 -17.10 -11.61 -12.40
CA GLU A 87 -18.49 -11.50 -12.85
C GLU A 87 -19.36 -10.72 -11.85
N GLU A 88 -19.14 -10.94 -10.55
CA GLU A 88 -19.84 -10.23 -9.48
C GLU A 88 -19.62 -8.72 -9.58
N ILE A 89 -18.37 -8.29 -9.76
CA ILE A 89 -18.04 -6.87 -9.94
C ILE A 89 -18.58 -6.35 -11.28
N ALA A 90 -18.51 -7.15 -12.34
CA ALA A 90 -19.03 -6.77 -13.65
C ALA A 90 -20.54 -6.47 -13.63
N HIS A 91 -21.30 -7.20 -12.81
CA HIS A 91 -22.75 -7.03 -12.70
C HIS A 91 -23.18 -6.02 -11.63
N ASN A 92 -22.50 -5.99 -10.49
CA ASN A 92 -22.95 -5.24 -9.30
C ASN A 92 -22.07 -4.04 -8.95
N GLY A 93 -20.93 -3.89 -9.62
CA GLY A 93 -19.90 -2.94 -9.24
C GLY A 93 -19.16 -3.38 -7.97
N VAL A 94 -18.19 -2.57 -7.56
CA VAL A 94 -17.46 -2.79 -6.32
C VAL A 94 -18.26 -2.24 -5.15
N THR A 95 -18.40 -3.02 -4.09
CA THR A 95 -18.99 -2.57 -2.82
C THR A 95 -18.05 -2.89 -1.67
N ILE A 96 -18.12 -2.10 -0.59
CA ILE A 96 -17.33 -2.37 0.63
C ILE A 96 -17.67 -3.74 1.22
N GLN A 97 -18.95 -4.12 1.17
CA GLN A 97 -19.40 -5.42 1.65
C GLN A 97 -18.74 -6.56 0.88
N PHE A 98 -18.66 -6.45 -0.45
CA PHE A 98 -17.94 -7.41 -1.28
C PHE A 98 -16.44 -7.47 -0.92
N ILE A 99 -15.78 -6.32 -0.76
CA ILE A 99 -14.35 -6.29 -0.39
C ILE A 99 -14.13 -6.95 0.99
N ARG A 100 -15.03 -6.73 1.96
CA ARG A 100 -14.99 -7.41 3.26
C ARG A 100 -15.16 -8.92 3.16
N GLU A 101 -16.05 -9.38 2.27
CA GLU A 101 -16.32 -10.80 2.06
C GLU A 101 -15.11 -11.55 1.49
N ILE A 102 -14.44 -10.98 0.49
CA ILE A 102 -13.22 -11.58 -0.08
C ILE A 102 -12.00 -11.36 0.81
N SER A 103 -12.02 -10.33 1.67
CA SER A 103 -11.04 -10.07 2.74
C SER A 103 -9.56 -10.10 2.30
N PRO A 104 -9.16 -9.38 1.24
CA PRO A 104 -7.92 -9.63 0.50
C PRO A 104 -6.67 -9.39 1.35
N GLU A 105 -5.66 -10.25 1.28
CA GLU A 105 -4.39 -10.00 1.98
C GLU A 105 -3.59 -8.84 1.35
N LEU A 106 -3.80 -8.59 0.06
CA LEU A 106 -3.15 -7.55 -0.72
C LEU A 106 -4.17 -6.71 -1.48
N VAL A 107 -4.08 -5.39 -1.37
CA VAL A 107 -4.79 -4.44 -2.24
C VAL A 107 -3.78 -3.67 -3.07
N MET A 108 -3.96 -3.60 -4.39
CA MET A 108 -3.12 -2.78 -5.27
C MET A 108 -3.97 -1.84 -6.13
N VAL A 109 -3.78 -0.54 -5.95
CA VAL A 109 -4.49 0.48 -6.74
C VAL A 109 -3.52 1.36 -7.52
N LYS A 110 -3.96 1.71 -8.72
CA LYS A 110 -3.28 2.68 -9.58
C LYS A 110 -3.68 4.08 -9.13
N GLY A 111 -2.74 4.83 -8.57
CA GLY A 111 -2.97 6.19 -8.08
C GLY A 111 -1.69 7.02 -8.11
N LEU A 112 -1.82 8.34 -8.04
CA LEU A 112 -0.68 9.24 -7.87
C LEU A 112 -0.31 9.42 -6.40
N ASN A 113 -1.32 9.54 -5.55
CA ASN A 113 -1.24 9.81 -4.12
C ASN A 113 -2.52 9.33 -3.41
N SER A 114 -2.59 9.50 -2.09
CA SER A 114 -3.79 9.17 -1.28
C SER A 114 -5.07 9.80 -1.83
N ASN A 115 -5.05 11.08 -2.21
CA ASN A 115 -6.23 11.77 -2.74
C ASN A 115 -6.76 11.11 -4.01
N SER A 116 -5.87 10.61 -4.89
CA SER A 116 -6.32 9.90 -6.10
C SER A 116 -7.03 8.59 -5.77
N ILE A 117 -6.67 7.93 -4.66
CA ILE A 117 -7.32 6.70 -4.24
C ILE A 117 -8.73 7.01 -3.73
N GLU A 118 -8.87 8.03 -2.89
CA GLU A 118 -10.18 8.49 -2.40
C GLU A 118 -11.14 8.85 -3.54
N ILE A 119 -10.63 9.51 -4.59
CA ILE A 119 -11.46 9.97 -5.71
C ILE A 119 -11.84 8.81 -6.65
N PHE A 120 -10.89 7.94 -7.00
CA PHE A 120 -11.11 6.92 -8.03
C PHE A 120 -11.52 5.55 -7.51
N TYR A 121 -11.27 5.25 -6.23
CA TYR A 121 -11.60 3.99 -5.59
C TYR A 121 -12.18 4.22 -4.19
N PRO A 122 -13.28 4.97 -4.04
CA PRO A 122 -13.78 5.39 -2.73
C PRO A 122 -14.10 4.21 -1.81
N GLU A 123 -14.65 3.10 -2.34
CA GLU A 123 -14.93 1.89 -1.56
C GLU A 123 -13.65 1.23 -1.04
N VAL A 124 -12.61 1.20 -1.90
CA VAL A 124 -11.31 0.64 -1.54
C VAL A 124 -10.65 1.52 -0.49
N ASN A 125 -10.64 2.84 -0.70
CA ASN A 125 -10.08 3.81 0.25
C ASN A 125 -10.75 3.69 1.62
N GLN A 126 -12.08 3.61 1.66
CA GLN A 126 -12.81 3.40 2.90
C GLN A 126 -12.43 2.08 3.55
N TYR A 127 -12.43 0.98 2.80
CA TYR A 127 -12.10 -0.35 3.32
C TYR A 127 -10.67 -0.44 3.90
N VAL A 128 -9.66 0.02 3.17
CA VAL A 128 -8.25 -0.07 3.62
C VAL A 128 -7.99 0.77 4.87
N LEU A 129 -8.69 1.91 5.02
CA LEU A 129 -8.61 2.75 6.21
C LEU A 129 -9.33 2.12 7.41
N GLU A 130 -10.54 1.58 7.23
CA GLU A 130 -11.32 0.96 8.29
C GLU A 130 -10.65 -0.31 8.84
N GLU A 131 -10.04 -1.12 7.97
CA GLU A 131 -9.38 -2.38 8.33
C GLU A 131 -7.88 -2.19 8.68
N GLY A 132 -7.36 -0.96 8.60
CA GLY A 132 -6.01 -0.63 9.04
C GLY A 132 -4.88 -1.25 8.17
N TYR A 133 -5.07 -1.30 6.86
CA TYR A 133 -4.04 -1.76 5.93
C TYR A 133 -2.83 -0.83 5.94
N LEU A 134 -1.64 -1.41 5.76
CA LEU A 134 -0.39 -0.67 5.69
C LEU A 134 0.04 -0.49 4.24
N VAL A 135 0.47 0.72 3.87
CA VAL A 135 1.15 0.91 2.58
C VAL A 135 2.57 0.39 2.71
N VAL A 136 2.92 -0.59 1.89
CA VAL A 136 4.24 -1.25 1.93
C VAL A 136 5.13 -0.83 0.77
N ALA A 137 4.54 -0.60 -0.40
CA ALA A 137 5.28 -0.19 -1.59
C ALA A 137 4.43 0.72 -2.48
N ALA A 138 5.06 1.66 -3.17
CA ALA A 138 4.39 2.50 -4.16
C ALA A 138 5.28 2.63 -5.40
N ILE A 139 4.97 1.91 -6.48
CA ILE A 139 5.84 1.82 -7.65
C ILE A 139 5.41 2.81 -8.72
N ARG A 140 6.22 3.83 -8.93
CA ARG A 140 5.97 4.84 -9.96
C ARG A 140 6.03 4.25 -11.36
N LYS A 141 5.03 4.56 -12.19
CA LYS A 141 4.92 4.16 -13.60
C LYS A 141 5.17 5.30 -14.58
N SER A 142 4.75 6.48 -14.19
CA SER A 142 4.92 7.72 -14.92
C SER A 142 4.81 8.88 -13.94
N ARG A 143 4.92 10.11 -14.44
CA ARG A 143 4.70 11.32 -13.64
C ARG A 143 3.30 11.40 -12.99
N TYR A 144 2.31 10.67 -13.52
CA TYR A 144 0.91 10.74 -13.09
C TYR A 144 0.35 9.45 -12.50
N VAL A 145 1.16 8.39 -12.44
CA VAL A 145 0.67 7.05 -12.10
C VAL A 145 1.70 6.31 -11.28
N SER A 146 1.26 5.73 -10.17
CA SER A 146 1.95 4.73 -9.38
C SER A 146 1.05 3.53 -9.11
N HIS A 147 1.64 2.37 -8.87
CA HIS A 147 0.97 1.19 -8.32
C HIS A 147 1.21 1.18 -6.80
N ILE A 148 0.18 1.38 -6.00
CA ILE A 148 0.28 1.51 -4.55
C ILE A 148 -0.23 0.22 -3.92
N TYR A 149 0.61 -0.42 -3.13
CA TYR A 149 0.38 -1.73 -2.52
C TYR A 149 0.09 -1.58 -1.03
N PHE A 150 -1.07 -2.07 -0.63
CA PHE A 150 -1.57 -2.09 0.73
C PHE A 150 -1.63 -3.53 1.21
N VAL A 151 -1.08 -3.82 2.38
CA VAL A 151 -1.07 -5.17 2.96
C VAL A 151 -1.91 -5.20 4.22
N LYS A 152 -2.75 -6.22 4.33
CA LYS A 152 -3.62 -6.45 5.49
C LYS A 152 -2.77 -6.69 6.75
N PRO A 153 -3.08 -6.05 7.89
CA PRO A 153 -2.37 -6.33 9.13
C PRO A 153 -2.65 -7.77 9.58
N GLY A 154 -1.59 -8.52 9.92
CA GLY A 154 -1.72 -9.89 10.40
C GLY A 154 -0.49 -10.75 10.13
N PRO A 155 -0.60 -12.08 10.34
CA PRO A 155 0.51 -13.02 10.17
C PRO A 155 1.07 -13.06 8.74
N SER A 156 0.24 -12.82 7.73
CA SER A 156 0.63 -12.81 6.32
C SER A 156 1.36 -11.52 5.91
N MET A 157 1.33 -10.47 6.74
CA MET A 157 1.83 -9.15 6.35
C MET A 157 3.31 -9.14 6.01
N LEU A 158 4.15 -9.74 6.88
CA LEU A 158 5.60 -9.73 6.70
C LEU A 158 6.06 -10.49 5.44
N PRO A 159 5.65 -11.75 5.18
CA PRO A 159 6.07 -12.45 3.97
C PRO A 159 5.59 -11.75 2.69
N ILE A 160 4.39 -11.16 2.70
CA ILE A 160 3.90 -10.38 1.55
C ILE A 160 4.73 -9.12 1.36
N ALA A 161 5.05 -8.41 2.45
CA ALA A 161 5.88 -7.22 2.39
C ALA A 161 7.30 -7.53 1.87
N GLU A 162 7.91 -8.62 2.34
CA GLU A 162 9.19 -9.11 1.84
C GLU A 162 9.11 -9.42 0.34
N ALA A 163 8.08 -10.13 -0.11
CA ALA A 163 7.89 -10.41 -1.54
C ALA A 163 7.70 -9.14 -2.40
N LEU A 164 7.05 -8.11 -1.87
CA LEU A 164 6.89 -6.81 -2.55
C LEU A 164 8.17 -5.97 -2.59
N LEU A 165 9.05 -6.14 -1.60
CA LEU A 165 10.29 -5.38 -1.45
C LEU A 165 11.50 -6.10 -2.07
N ASP A 166 11.46 -7.43 -2.18
CA ASP A 166 12.46 -8.27 -2.85
C ASP A 166 12.35 -8.21 -4.37
N ILE A 167 12.32 -6.98 -4.89
CA ILE A 167 12.46 -6.71 -6.32
C ILE A 167 13.94 -6.36 -6.51
N PRO A 168 14.74 -7.19 -7.21
CA PRO A 168 16.12 -6.84 -7.48
C PRO A 168 16.18 -5.45 -8.11
N GLU A 169 17.19 -4.63 -7.74
CA GLU A 169 17.48 -3.43 -8.49
C GLU A 169 17.65 -3.84 -9.94
N LEU A 170 16.65 -3.54 -10.75
CA LEU A 170 16.71 -3.88 -12.15
C LEU A 170 17.77 -2.95 -12.73
N GLU A 171 18.84 -3.53 -13.25
CA GLU A 171 19.76 -2.85 -14.15
C GLU A 171 18.92 -2.37 -15.35
N TYR A 172 18.33 -1.19 -15.25
CA TYR A 172 17.51 -0.64 -16.30
C TYR A 172 18.17 0.50 -17.04
N ALA A 173 17.78 0.52 -18.31
CA ALA A 173 18.17 1.37 -19.41
C ALA A 173 18.44 2.82 -18.99
N ASN A 174 19.42 3.39 -19.67
CA ASN A 174 19.96 4.73 -19.52
C ASN A 174 18.88 5.74 -19.04
N PRO A 175 19.08 6.46 -17.92
CA PRO A 175 18.16 7.49 -17.43
C PRO A 175 17.74 8.52 -18.50
N GLN A 176 18.54 8.68 -19.56
CA GLN A 176 18.27 9.48 -20.75
C GLN A 176 17.08 8.98 -21.61
N ASP A 177 16.60 7.75 -21.43
CA ASP A 177 15.43 7.24 -22.16
C ASP A 177 14.10 7.74 -21.56
N TYR A 178 14.15 8.41 -20.41
CA TYR A 178 13.03 9.06 -19.72
C TYR A 178 13.26 10.57 -19.62
N VAL A 179 13.37 11.25 -20.76
CA VAL A 179 13.36 12.71 -20.80
C VAL A 179 11.91 13.18 -20.69
N ASP A 180 11.49 13.55 -19.48
CA ASP A 180 10.44 14.55 -19.30
C ASP A 180 10.98 15.55 -18.28
N GLU A 181 11.54 16.63 -18.82
CA GLU A 181 12.04 17.80 -18.08
C GLU A 181 10.86 18.43 -17.33
N ASP A 182 10.81 18.25 -16.01
CA ASP A 182 10.16 19.13 -15.00
C ASP A 182 9.90 18.32 -13.71
N ILE A 183 10.97 18.13 -12.92
CA ILE A 183 10.86 17.55 -11.57
C ILE A 183 10.61 18.71 -10.58
N PHE A 184 9.34 18.94 -10.25
CA PHE A 184 8.95 19.73 -9.08
C PHE A 184 8.86 18.79 -7.87
N VAL A 185 9.80 18.94 -6.94
CA VAL A 185 9.72 18.34 -5.61
C VAL A 185 8.74 19.19 -4.79
N TYR A 186 7.51 18.72 -4.60
CA TYR A 186 6.60 19.33 -3.64
C TYR A 186 6.99 18.89 -2.23
N HIS A 187 7.51 19.81 -1.42
CA HIS A 187 7.42 19.67 0.03
C HIS A 187 5.98 19.96 0.42
N LEU A 188 5.30 18.99 1.02
CA LEU A 188 4.01 19.21 1.66
C LEU A 188 4.27 20.01 2.95
N ASP A 189 4.31 21.33 2.82
CA ASP A 189 4.30 22.23 3.97
C ASP A 189 2.99 22.01 4.75
N SER A 190 3.15 21.98 6.08
CA SER A 190 2.11 21.78 7.09
C SER A 190 0.89 22.70 6.89
N PRO A 191 -0.33 22.26 7.25
CA PRO A 191 -1.51 23.11 7.16
C PRO A 191 -1.41 24.23 8.18
N GLY A 192 -1.19 25.45 7.69
CA GLY A 192 -1.62 26.65 8.38
C GLY A 192 -3.13 26.79 8.23
N LEU A 193 -3.86 26.69 9.34
CA LEU A 193 -4.91 27.59 9.80
C LEU A 193 -5.33 27.18 11.23
#